data_AF-A0A5D0PGY5-F1
#
_entry.id   AF-A0A5D0PGY5-F1
#
_cell.length_a   1.000
_cell.length_b   1.000
_cell.length_c   1.000
_cell.angle_alpha   90.00
_cell.angle_beta   90.00
_cell.angle_gamma   90.00
#
_symmetry.space_group_name_H-M   'P 1'
#
loop_
_entity.id
_entity.type
_entity.pdbx_description
1 polymer ?
#
loop_
_entity_poly.entity_id
_entity_poly.type
_entity_poly.pdbx_seq_one_letter_code
_entity_poly.pdbx_strand_id
1 'polypeptide(L)'
;MLARTSASRWFSPLARTLAIAGLVVLTGCTLPADPPPMPPTGVYDHDTASENSRAEPAPTGGTSGALTRPLTTAGWFCAQARSNADGRALWCRIGRRDATDMVSAQTAHFLLDSRDRLAWAWFPPADQGGADHITAAATSALGTIWTDAPERIRQEIDDHGRETDEMPSATAWRDEHADYHFSDLDGLIVTAGDAAVRRWPSGGEHYATTMSSAVKDLLAGGYDCHYPPQTNCNRVQSNGYFQVTLREDQIITARFGIGSLIEAGRQRHPLSQEFPHGLTFLTDAVRGPVTERIEQARREGTSFAGIVAGTVVIIDADRGAVDGDDLVAYLSIQIGAPLAATLPL
;
A
#
# COMPACT_ATOMS: atom_id res chain seq x y z
N MET A 1 0.18 -104.22 -31.79
CA MET A 1 1.31 -104.85 -31.04
C MET A 1 1.98 -103.77 -30.19
N LEU A 2 2.74 -104.18 -29.16
CA LEU A 2 3.43 -103.36 -28.14
C LEU A 2 4.33 -102.22 -28.72
N ALA A 3 4.87 -101.25 -27.96
CA ALA A 3 4.48 -100.53 -26.71
C ALA A 3 5.64 -99.59 -26.28
N ARG A 4 5.34 -98.40 -25.71
CA ARG A 4 6.22 -97.55 -24.84
C ARG A 4 7.55 -97.04 -25.48
N THR A 5 8.26 -95.98 -25.06
CA THR A 5 8.24 -95.01 -23.93
C THR A 5 8.88 -93.68 -24.47
N SER A 6 8.99 -92.50 -23.83
CA SER A 6 8.76 -92.01 -22.46
C SER A 6 8.44 -90.48 -22.42
N ALA A 7 8.70 -89.84 -21.27
CA ALA A 7 8.62 -88.40 -20.94
C ALA A 7 9.92 -87.61 -21.28
N SER A 8 10.09 -86.30 -21.06
CA SER A 8 9.37 -85.28 -20.23
C SER A 8 9.58 -83.86 -20.81
N ARG A 9 8.58 -82.96 -20.84
CA ARG A 9 8.31 -81.82 -19.90
C ARG A 9 9.59 -81.04 -19.46
N TRP A 10 9.64 -79.70 -19.40
CA TRP A 10 8.89 -78.83 -18.48
C TRP A 10 8.83 -77.34 -18.94
N PHE A 11 7.69 -76.69 -18.66
CA PHE A 11 7.43 -75.24 -18.46
C PHE A 11 7.22 -74.25 -19.63
N SER A 12 6.24 -73.37 -19.39
CA SER A 12 5.64 -72.28 -20.22
C SER A 12 4.93 -71.32 -19.22
N PRO A 13 4.08 -70.31 -19.56
CA PRO A 13 3.71 -69.70 -20.85
C PRO A 13 3.57 -68.13 -20.81
N LEU A 14 2.93 -67.53 -21.83
CA LEU A 14 2.24 -66.20 -21.86
C LEU A 14 3.13 -64.91 -21.79
N ALA A 15 2.78 -63.77 -22.42
CA ALA A 15 1.73 -63.43 -23.40
C ALA A 15 2.04 -62.13 -24.19
N ARG A 16 1.38 -62.01 -25.37
CA ARG A 16 0.87 -60.79 -26.06
C ARG A 16 1.57 -59.43 -25.86
N THR A 17 1.89 -58.77 -26.96
CA THR A 17 2.03 -57.31 -27.04
C THR A 17 1.08 -56.75 -28.11
N LEU A 18 0.03 -56.03 -27.68
CA LEU A 18 -0.77 -55.16 -28.55
C LEU A 18 -0.06 -53.80 -28.64
N ALA A 19 0.14 -53.28 -29.85
CA ALA A 19 0.59 -51.91 -30.04
C ALA A 19 -0.64 -50.98 -30.17
N ILE A 20 -1.02 -50.32 -29.08
CA ILE A 20 -1.99 -49.21 -29.10
C ILE A 20 -1.19 -47.91 -29.09
N ALA A 21 -1.19 -47.20 -30.22
CA ALA A 21 -0.60 -45.87 -30.31
C ALA A 21 -1.57 -44.84 -29.70
N GLY A 22 -1.40 -44.53 -28.42
CA GLY A 22 -2.13 -43.45 -27.75
C GLY A 22 -1.52 -42.10 -28.07
N LEU A 23 -2.30 -41.18 -28.66
CA LEU A 23 -1.97 -39.75 -28.62
C LEU A 23 -2.10 -39.27 -27.17
N VAL A 24 -0.97 -39.02 -26.51
CA VAL A 24 -0.95 -38.23 -25.28
C VAL A 24 -0.97 -36.76 -25.69
N VAL A 25 -2.14 -36.13 -25.60
CA VAL A 25 -2.23 -34.67 -25.61
C VAL A 25 -1.67 -34.20 -24.28
N LEU A 26 -0.42 -33.71 -24.30
CA LEU A 26 0.16 -32.99 -23.19
C LEU A 26 -0.60 -31.66 -23.04
N THR A 27 -1.63 -31.65 -22.20
CA THR A 27 -2.14 -30.41 -21.60
C THR A 27 -0.99 -29.81 -20.81
N GLY A 28 -0.31 -28.81 -21.37
CA GLY A 28 0.79 -28.16 -20.70
C GLY A 28 0.30 -27.56 -19.41
N CYS A 29 0.83 -28.04 -18.28
CA CYS A 29 0.76 -27.29 -17.03
C CYS A 29 1.48 -25.96 -17.28
N THR A 30 0.72 -24.89 -17.51
CA THR A 30 1.23 -23.55 -17.29
C THR A 30 1.59 -23.51 -15.82
N LEU A 31 2.90 -23.51 -15.53
CA LEU A 31 3.40 -23.11 -14.22
C LEU A 31 2.70 -21.78 -13.85
N PRO A 32 2.29 -21.58 -12.58
CA PRO A 32 1.91 -20.27 -12.12
C PRO A 32 3.00 -19.29 -12.56
N ALA A 33 2.61 -18.25 -13.30
CA ALA A 33 3.57 -17.25 -13.69
C ALA A 33 4.10 -16.59 -12.41
N ASP A 34 5.42 -16.42 -12.30
CA ASP A 34 6.01 -15.65 -11.20
C ASP A 34 5.27 -14.31 -11.08
N PRO A 35 4.97 -13.85 -9.85
CA PRO A 35 4.14 -12.67 -9.67
C PRO A 35 4.78 -11.45 -10.34
N PRO A 36 3.97 -10.59 -10.99
CA PRO A 36 4.50 -9.37 -11.60
C PRO A 36 5.11 -8.49 -10.51
N PRO A 37 6.33 -7.95 -10.73
CA PRO A 37 7.00 -7.15 -9.71
C PRO A 37 6.20 -5.89 -9.38
N MET A 38 6.25 -5.46 -8.11
CA MET A 38 5.67 -4.19 -7.65
C MET A 38 6.73 -3.08 -7.53
N PRO A 39 6.45 -1.85 -8.02
CA PRO A 39 5.43 -1.52 -9.02
C PRO A 39 5.75 -2.20 -10.37
N PRO A 40 4.77 -2.41 -11.26
CA PRO A 40 5.03 -2.97 -12.58
C PRO A 40 6.06 -2.12 -13.33
N THR A 41 7.04 -2.77 -13.98
CA THR A 41 8.22 -2.09 -14.52
C THR A 41 7.86 -0.95 -15.46
N GLY A 42 8.37 0.26 -15.17
CA GLY A 42 8.25 1.43 -16.04
C GLY A 42 6.92 2.19 -15.97
N VAL A 43 5.96 1.83 -15.10
CA VAL A 43 4.66 2.55 -15.02
C VAL A 43 4.77 4.03 -14.64
N TYR A 44 5.88 4.40 -13.99
CA TYR A 44 6.25 5.76 -13.59
C TYR A 44 7.39 6.36 -14.43
N ASP A 45 7.88 5.65 -15.44
CA ASP A 45 8.96 6.09 -16.33
C ASP A 45 8.36 6.82 -17.54
N HIS A 46 8.02 8.09 -17.32
CA HIS A 46 7.44 8.97 -18.33
C HIS A 46 7.60 10.45 -17.97
N ASP A 47 7.67 11.32 -18.98
CA ASP A 47 7.54 12.77 -18.80
C ASP A 47 6.21 13.14 -18.11
N THR A 48 6.14 14.35 -17.55
CA THR A 48 4.94 14.85 -16.83
C THR A 48 3.70 14.84 -17.73
N ALA A 49 2.81 13.86 -17.54
CA ALA A 49 1.70 13.54 -18.44
C ALA A 49 0.46 14.42 -18.22
N SER A 50 0.65 15.73 -18.02
CA SER A 50 -0.31 16.64 -17.36
C SER A 50 -0.64 16.16 -15.94
N GLU A 51 0.41 15.90 -15.16
CA GLU A 51 0.31 15.49 -13.76
C GLU A 51 -0.41 16.56 -12.92
N ASN A 52 -1.40 16.12 -12.15
CA ASN A 52 -2.07 16.90 -11.12
C ASN A 52 -1.91 16.15 -9.79
N SER A 53 -1.02 16.68 -8.95
CA SER A 53 -0.69 16.18 -7.62
C SER A 53 -1.49 16.84 -6.49
N ARG A 54 -2.54 17.61 -6.84
CA ARG A 54 -3.47 18.19 -5.88
C ARG A 54 -4.50 17.15 -5.45
N ALA A 55 -4.47 16.80 -4.17
CA ALA A 55 -5.41 15.86 -3.57
C ALA A 55 -6.83 16.45 -3.46
N GLU A 56 -7.82 15.62 -3.79
CA GLU A 56 -9.25 15.94 -3.74
C GLU A 56 -10.01 14.82 -2.98
N PRO A 57 -11.18 15.11 -2.39
CA PRO A 57 -12.02 14.05 -1.82
C PRO A 57 -12.31 12.97 -2.87
N ALA A 58 -12.35 11.69 -2.45
CA ALA A 58 -12.63 10.60 -3.38
C ALA A 58 -13.98 10.84 -4.12
N PRO A 59 -14.06 10.65 -5.46
CA PRO A 59 -15.28 10.88 -6.22
C PRO A 59 -16.45 10.06 -5.67
N THR A 60 -17.64 10.64 -5.58
CA THR A 60 -18.81 9.99 -4.95
C THR A 60 -19.65 9.14 -5.92
N GLY A 61 -19.41 9.25 -7.23
CA GLY A 61 -20.06 8.49 -8.30
C GLY A 61 -19.06 7.65 -9.10
N GLY A 62 -19.58 6.89 -10.08
CA GLY A 62 -18.78 5.99 -10.91
C GLY A 62 -18.18 4.80 -10.13
N THR A 63 -17.19 4.16 -10.73
CA THR A 63 -16.40 3.07 -10.13
C THR A 63 -15.56 3.61 -8.97
N SER A 64 -15.01 4.82 -9.11
CA SER A 64 -14.30 5.50 -8.01
C SER A 64 -15.16 5.55 -6.75
N GLY A 65 -16.40 6.02 -6.88
CA GLY A 65 -17.34 6.09 -5.77
C GLY A 65 -17.91 4.75 -5.34
N ALA A 66 -17.97 3.75 -6.22
CA ALA A 66 -18.32 2.38 -5.84
C ALA A 66 -17.26 1.80 -4.88
N LEU A 67 -15.98 1.85 -5.28
CA LEU A 67 -14.85 1.32 -4.51
C LEU A 67 -14.66 2.01 -3.15
N THR A 68 -14.74 3.35 -3.09
CA THR A 68 -14.39 4.10 -1.86
C THR A 68 -15.55 4.29 -0.89
N ARG A 69 -16.81 4.29 -1.35
CA ARG A 69 -17.98 4.45 -0.46
C ARG A 69 -18.09 3.40 0.66
N PRO A 70 -17.90 2.09 0.44
CA PRO A 70 -17.98 1.11 1.53
C PRO A 70 -16.82 1.25 2.51
N LEU A 71 -15.61 1.59 2.03
CA LEU A 71 -14.46 1.89 2.89
C LEU A 71 -14.72 3.14 3.76
N THR A 72 -15.16 4.25 3.17
CA THR A 72 -15.48 5.47 3.93
C THR A 72 -16.63 5.26 4.93
N THR A 73 -17.60 4.40 4.60
CA THR A 73 -18.68 3.98 5.52
C THR A 73 -18.13 3.16 6.70
N ALA A 74 -17.08 2.37 6.47
CA ALA A 74 -16.32 1.66 7.50
C ALA A 74 -15.28 2.55 8.22
N GLY A 75 -15.34 3.88 8.08
CA GLY A 75 -14.48 4.83 8.79
C GLY A 75 -13.13 5.12 8.15
N TRP A 76 -12.88 4.66 6.91
CA TRP A 76 -11.65 4.98 6.20
C TRP A 76 -11.66 6.43 5.69
N PHE A 77 -10.51 7.10 5.76
CA PHE A 77 -10.25 8.29 4.95
C PHE A 77 -9.90 7.86 3.52
N CYS A 78 -10.53 8.46 2.50
CA CYS A 78 -10.22 8.22 1.09
C CYS A 78 -10.10 9.53 0.31
N ALA A 79 -9.10 9.62 -0.56
CA ALA A 79 -8.85 10.76 -1.43
C ALA A 79 -8.48 10.30 -2.85
N GLN A 80 -8.82 11.12 -3.86
CA GLN A 80 -8.09 11.11 -5.12
C GLN A 80 -6.77 11.85 -4.87
N ALA A 81 -5.67 11.11 -4.74
CA ALA A 81 -4.38 11.68 -4.41
C ALA A 81 -3.72 12.37 -5.61
N ARG A 82 -3.87 11.78 -6.80
CA ARG A 82 -3.25 12.23 -8.05
C ARG A 82 -4.12 11.92 -9.26
N SER A 83 -3.93 12.66 -10.35
CA SER A 83 -4.51 12.36 -11.66
C SER A 83 -3.60 12.85 -12.79
N ASN A 84 -3.75 12.26 -13.97
CA ASN A 84 -3.14 12.74 -15.21
C ASN A 84 -4.08 12.43 -16.40
N ALA A 85 -3.61 12.57 -17.63
CA ALA A 85 -4.45 12.32 -18.82
C ALA A 85 -4.86 10.83 -19.00
N ASP A 86 -4.11 9.87 -18.45
CA ASP A 86 -4.33 8.44 -18.65
C ASP A 86 -5.19 7.82 -17.53
N GLY A 87 -5.16 8.37 -16.32
CA GLY A 87 -5.88 7.83 -15.17
C GLY A 87 -5.82 8.66 -13.88
N ARG A 88 -6.34 8.10 -12.79
CA ARG A 88 -6.37 8.68 -11.44
C ARG A 88 -5.93 7.67 -10.39
N ALA A 89 -5.20 8.12 -9.38
CA ALA A 89 -4.81 7.33 -8.22
C ALA A 89 -5.68 7.72 -7.02
N LEU A 90 -6.49 6.78 -6.53
CA LEU A 90 -7.18 6.89 -5.25
C LEU A 90 -6.34 6.22 -4.17
N TRP A 91 -6.33 6.84 -2.99
CA TRP A 91 -5.67 6.32 -1.81
C TRP A 91 -6.61 6.39 -0.62
N CYS A 92 -6.76 5.26 0.06
CA CYS A 92 -7.55 5.12 1.27
C CYS A 92 -6.66 4.65 2.42
N ARG A 93 -6.95 5.14 3.63
CA ARG A 93 -6.32 4.71 4.89
C ARG A 93 -7.35 4.64 6.02
N ILE A 94 -7.20 3.64 6.88
CA ILE A 94 -7.73 3.65 8.25
C ILE A 94 -6.58 3.49 9.24
N GLY A 95 -6.64 4.23 10.35
CA GLY A 95 -5.80 3.98 11.52
C GLY A 95 -6.65 3.35 12.61
N ARG A 96 -6.22 2.20 13.15
CA ARG A 96 -6.87 1.52 14.28
C ARG A 96 -5.97 1.65 15.51
N ARG A 97 -6.56 1.90 16.68
CA ARG A 97 -5.84 1.90 17.95
C ARG A 97 -5.95 0.53 18.60
N ASP A 98 -4.84 0.00 19.10
CA ASP A 98 -4.81 -1.23 19.87
C ASP A 98 -5.05 -0.97 21.38
N ALA A 99 -4.89 -2.01 22.20
CA ALA A 99 -5.06 -1.91 23.65
C ALA A 99 -3.95 -1.09 24.37
N THR A 100 -2.88 -0.75 23.67
CA THR A 100 -1.76 0.09 24.14
C THR A 100 -1.84 1.54 23.66
N ASP A 101 -2.94 1.91 22.99
CA ASP A 101 -3.15 3.19 22.29
C ASP A 101 -2.23 3.43 21.08
N MET A 102 -1.48 2.40 20.65
CA MET A 102 -0.66 2.46 19.44
C MET A 102 -1.53 2.40 18.19
N VAL A 103 -1.26 3.26 17.21
CA VAL A 103 -1.97 3.26 15.93
C VAL A 103 -1.33 2.27 14.93
N SER A 104 -2.06 1.24 14.52
CA SER A 104 -1.75 0.44 13.34
C SER A 104 -2.50 0.98 12.11
N ALA A 105 -1.80 1.14 10.99
CA ALA A 105 -2.40 1.58 9.74
C ALA A 105 -2.82 0.39 8.87
N GLN A 106 -3.87 0.61 8.08
CA GLN A 106 -4.16 -0.18 6.90
C GLN A 106 -4.46 0.76 5.74
N THR A 107 -3.91 0.48 4.56
CA THR A 107 -4.16 1.27 3.34
C THR A 107 -4.81 0.44 2.24
N ALA A 108 -5.38 1.14 1.26
CA ALA A 108 -5.84 0.56 0.01
C ALA A 108 -5.56 1.56 -1.11
N HIS A 109 -4.95 1.09 -2.20
CA HIS A 109 -4.56 1.89 -3.35
C HIS A 109 -5.41 1.44 -4.55
N PHE A 110 -5.97 2.38 -5.30
CA PHE A 110 -6.71 2.08 -6.53
C PHE A 110 -6.21 2.98 -7.65
N LEU A 111 -6.04 2.40 -8.83
CA LEU A 111 -5.74 3.12 -10.04
C LEU A 111 -6.87 2.88 -11.05
N LEU A 112 -7.49 3.96 -11.50
CA LEU A 112 -8.54 3.91 -12.51
C LEU A 112 -8.08 4.59 -13.79
N ASP A 113 -8.55 4.08 -14.92
CA ASP A 113 -8.31 4.68 -16.24
C ASP A 113 -9.07 6.01 -16.41
N SER A 114 -8.76 6.71 -17.52
CA SER A 114 -9.42 7.95 -17.92
C SER A 114 -10.96 7.85 -18.07
N ARG A 115 -11.52 6.64 -18.13
CA ARG A 115 -12.98 6.37 -18.19
C ARG A 115 -13.58 5.96 -16.85
N ASP A 116 -12.83 6.08 -15.76
CA ASP A 116 -13.22 5.64 -14.42
C ASP A 116 -13.49 4.12 -14.35
N ARG A 117 -12.67 3.29 -15.01
CA ARG A 117 -12.67 1.83 -14.80
C ARG A 117 -11.47 1.45 -13.96
N LEU A 118 -11.64 0.50 -13.04
CA LEU A 118 -10.51 -0.02 -12.25
C LEU A 118 -9.51 -0.69 -13.18
N ALA A 119 -8.26 -0.24 -13.18
CA ALA A 119 -7.16 -0.90 -13.89
C ALA A 119 -6.31 -1.74 -12.94
N TRP A 120 -6.12 -1.27 -11.71
CA TRP A 120 -5.29 -1.93 -10.71
C TRP A 120 -5.70 -1.55 -9.29
N ALA A 121 -5.64 -2.50 -8.34
CA ALA A 121 -5.83 -2.24 -6.91
C ALA A 121 -4.80 -2.98 -6.06
N TRP A 122 -4.57 -2.48 -4.85
CA TRP A 122 -3.67 -3.11 -3.90
C TRP A 122 -4.07 -2.83 -2.46
N PHE A 123 -4.02 -3.89 -1.66
CA PHE A 123 -4.33 -3.94 -0.24
C PHE A 123 -3.11 -4.54 0.45
N PRO A 124 -2.09 -3.73 0.79
CA PRO A 124 -0.88 -4.20 1.46
C PRO A 124 -1.19 -4.85 2.82
N PRO A 125 -0.25 -5.63 3.38
CA PRO A 125 -0.34 -6.08 4.77
C PRO A 125 -0.52 -4.90 5.71
N ALA A 126 -1.31 -5.09 6.76
CA ALA A 126 -1.45 -4.11 7.83
C ALA A 126 -0.21 -4.15 8.73
N ASP A 127 0.22 -3.01 9.28
CA ASP A 127 1.40 -2.92 10.16
C ASP A 127 1.33 -3.93 11.33
N GLN A 128 0.11 -4.16 11.82
CA GLN A 128 -0.25 -5.20 12.77
C GLN A 128 -1.65 -5.73 12.43
N GLY A 129 -1.72 -6.88 11.76
CA GLY A 129 -2.98 -7.56 11.47
C GLY A 129 -2.83 -8.69 10.46
N GLY A 130 -3.57 -9.78 10.65
CA GLY A 130 -3.61 -10.90 9.72
C GLY A 130 -4.42 -10.60 8.45
N ALA A 131 -4.45 -11.58 7.55
CA ALA A 131 -5.10 -11.49 6.24
C ALA A 131 -6.58 -11.06 6.30
N ASP A 132 -7.30 -11.34 7.39
CA ASP A 132 -8.66 -10.84 7.70
C ASP A 132 -8.88 -9.37 7.36
N HIS A 133 -7.89 -8.51 7.64
CA HIS A 133 -7.97 -7.08 7.38
C HIS A 133 -7.94 -6.78 5.88
N ILE A 134 -7.05 -7.45 5.14
CA ILE A 134 -6.95 -7.37 3.67
C ILE A 134 -8.26 -7.86 3.06
N THR A 135 -8.71 -9.05 3.44
CA THR A 135 -9.98 -9.65 3.00
C THR A 135 -11.17 -8.74 3.28
N ALA A 136 -11.28 -8.15 4.47
CA ALA A 136 -12.37 -7.24 4.81
C ALA A 136 -12.36 -5.97 3.92
N ALA A 137 -11.20 -5.37 3.67
CA ALA A 137 -11.09 -4.19 2.81
C ALA A 137 -11.36 -4.52 1.33
N ALA A 138 -10.75 -5.58 0.81
CA ALA A 138 -10.84 -6.00 -0.57
C ALA A 138 -12.26 -6.46 -0.94
N THR A 139 -12.85 -7.35 -0.15
CA THR A 139 -14.20 -7.87 -0.42
C THR A 139 -15.26 -6.77 -0.31
N SER A 140 -15.06 -5.80 0.59
CA SER A 140 -15.94 -4.63 0.77
C SER A 140 -15.85 -3.66 -0.41
N ALA A 141 -14.65 -3.33 -0.89
CA ALA A 141 -14.47 -2.43 -2.04
C ALA A 141 -14.86 -3.10 -3.36
N LEU A 142 -14.23 -4.24 -3.69
CA LEU A 142 -14.39 -4.92 -4.99
C LEU A 142 -15.79 -5.52 -5.17
N GLY A 143 -16.43 -5.95 -4.08
CA GLY A 143 -17.82 -6.44 -4.10
C GLY A 143 -18.87 -5.45 -4.61
N THR A 144 -18.54 -4.17 -4.69
CA THR A 144 -19.42 -3.14 -5.26
C THR A 144 -19.34 -3.02 -6.79
N ILE A 145 -18.28 -3.55 -7.39
CA ILE A 145 -18.04 -3.51 -8.85
C ILE A 145 -18.11 -4.91 -9.49
N TRP A 146 -17.74 -5.96 -8.74
CA TRP A 146 -17.75 -7.36 -9.14
C TRP A 146 -18.43 -8.17 -8.03
N THR A 147 -19.66 -8.64 -8.26
CA THR A 147 -20.53 -9.18 -7.20
C THR A 147 -20.10 -10.55 -6.66
N ASP A 148 -19.32 -11.29 -7.43
CA ASP A 148 -18.82 -12.65 -7.18
C ASP A 148 -17.39 -12.67 -6.58
N ALA A 149 -16.58 -11.66 -6.89
CA ALA A 149 -15.22 -11.49 -6.34
C ALA A 149 -15.13 -11.63 -4.80
N PRO A 150 -16.08 -11.13 -3.97
CA PRO A 150 -15.99 -11.24 -2.51
C PRO A 150 -15.84 -12.65 -1.97
N GLU A 151 -16.49 -13.63 -2.59
CA GLU A 151 -16.43 -15.02 -2.10
C GLU A 151 -15.13 -15.69 -2.56
N ARG A 152 -14.72 -15.44 -3.80
CA ARG A 152 -13.46 -15.96 -4.35
C ARG A 152 -12.25 -15.45 -3.58
N ILE A 153 -12.22 -14.15 -3.25
CA ILE A 153 -11.15 -13.53 -2.47
C ILE A 153 -11.05 -14.15 -1.06
N ARG A 154 -12.19 -14.39 -0.38
CA ARG A 154 -12.18 -15.07 0.93
C ARG A 154 -11.58 -16.46 0.81
N GLN A 155 -12.10 -17.26 -0.13
CA GLN A 155 -11.69 -18.64 -0.29
C GLN A 155 -10.17 -18.76 -0.50
N GLU A 156 -9.61 -18.03 -1.46
CA GLU A 156 -8.20 -18.17 -1.84
C GLU A 156 -7.23 -17.63 -0.76
N ILE A 157 -7.62 -16.60 -0.01
CA ILE A 157 -6.83 -16.08 1.12
C ILE A 157 -6.94 -17.02 2.35
N ASP A 158 -8.13 -17.56 2.63
CA ASP A 158 -8.35 -18.54 3.69
C ASP A 158 -7.61 -19.87 3.43
N ASP A 159 -7.57 -20.32 2.17
CA ASP A 159 -6.85 -21.52 1.76
C ASP A 159 -5.33 -21.29 1.81
N HIS A 160 -4.82 -20.12 1.43
CA HIS A 160 -3.42 -19.74 1.61
C HIS A 160 -2.95 -19.92 3.07
N GLY A 161 -3.72 -19.37 4.04
CA GLY A 161 -3.41 -19.49 5.47
C GLY A 161 -3.49 -20.91 6.07
N ARG A 162 -3.88 -21.93 5.28
CA ARG A 162 -3.91 -23.35 5.67
C ARG A 162 -2.70 -24.15 5.17
N GLU A 163 -1.95 -23.64 4.19
CA GLU A 163 -0.84 -24.35 3.55
C GLU A 163 0.55 -23.98 4.15
N THR A 164 0.63 -22.90 4.92
CA THR A 164 1.89 -22.22 5.31
C THR A 164 2.66 -22.84 6.51
N ASP A 165 2.57 -24.15 6.76
CA ASP A 165 3.42 -24.81 7.78
C ASP A 165 4.91 -24.92 7.33
N GLU A 166 5.22 -24.77 6.03
CA GLU A 166 6.59 -24.62 5.51
C GLU A 166 6.71 -23.49 4.46
N MET A 167 7.40 -22.40 4.86
CA MET A 167 7.89 -21.28 4.02
C MET A 167 6.79 -20.33 3.47
N PRO A 168 7.02 -18.99 3.41
CA PRO A 168 6.06 -18.07 2.82
C PRO A 168 5.83 -18.42 1.35
N SER A 169 4.61 -18.84 1.03
CA SER A 169 4.15 -19.11 -0.33
C SER A 169 3.54 -17.85 -0.95
N ALA A 170 3.08 -17.96 -2.18
CA ALA A 170 2.30 -16.93 -2.84
C ALA A 170 1.19 -17.62 -3.65
N THR A 171 -0.04 -17.11 -3.55
CA THR A 171 -1.20 -17.65 -4.26
C THR A 171 -1.62 -16.67 -5.36
N ALA A 172 -1.81 -17.18 -6.59
CA ALA A 172 -2.26 -16.37 -7.72
C ALA A 172 -3.43 -17.07 -8.41
N TRP A 173 -4.47 -16.31 -8.73
CA TRP A 173 -5.66 -16.80 -9.43
C TRP A 173 -6.21 -15.76 -10.41
N ARG A 174 -7.10 -16.20 -11.30
CA ARG A 174 -7.78 -15.38 -12.30
C ARG A 174 -9.27 -15.70 -12.31
N ASP A 175 -10.10 -14.70 -12.50
CA ASP A 175 -11.53 -14.84 -12.81
C ASP A 175 -11.87 -14.11 -14.13
N GLU A 176 -13.14 -13.77 -14.37
CA GLU A 176 -13.56 -13.03 -15.56
C GLU A 176 -13.23 -11.51 -15.50
N HIS A 177 -12.91 -10.99 -14.32
CA HIS A 177 -12.68 -9.57 -14.07
C HIS A 177 -11.20 -9.21 -13.96
N ALA A 178 -10.40 -10.04 -13.29
CA ALA A 178 -9.03 -9.70 -12.92
C ALA A 178 -8.06 -10.89 -12.74
N ASP A 179 -6.77 -10.55 -12.82
CA ASP A 179 -5.67 -11.31 -12.25
C ASP A 179 -5.43 -10.87 -10.80
N TYR A 180 -5.30 -11.84 -9.89
CA TYR A 180 -5.09 -11.62 -8.46
C TYR A 180 -3.79 -12.29 -8.02
N HIS A 181 -3.10 -11.66 -7.08
CA HIS A 181 -1.94 -12.21 -6.39
C HIS A 181 -2.01 -11.87 -4.91
N PHE A 182 -1.73 -12.86 -4.06
CA PHE A 182 -1.70 -12.73 -2.61
C PHE A 182 -0.42 -13.36 -2.03
N SER A 183 0.28 -12.62 -1.17
CA SER A 183 1.39 -13.11 -0.35
C SER A 183 1.42 -12.39 1.00
N ASP A 184 2.06 -12.97 2.02
CA ASP A 184 2.26 -12.30 3.32
C ASP A 184 3.09 -11.01 3.22
N LEU A 185 3.96 -10.91 2.22
CA LEU A 185 4.86 -9.77 2.02
C LEU A 185 4.16 -8.60 1.29
N ASP A 186 3.38 -8.93 0.27
CA ASP A 186 2.78 -7.95 -0.64
C ASP A 186 1.31 -7.66 -0.31
N GLY A 187 0.61 -8.56 0.37
CA GLY A 187 -0.83 -8.49 0.53
C GLY A 187 -1.56 -8.81 -0.79
N LEU A 188 -2.78 -8.29 -0.97
CA LEU A 188 -3.58 -8.56 -2.17
C LEU A 188 -3.33 -7.52 -3.27
N ILE A 189 -2.81 -7.96 -4.41
CA ILE A 189 -2.70 -7.21 -5.66
C ILE A 189 -3.80 -7.66 -6.63
N VAL A 190 -4.41 -6.72 -7.33
CA VAL A 190 -5.47 -6.98 -8.33
C VAL A 190 -5.17 -6.20 -9.60
N THR A 191 -5.12 -6.87 -10.75
CA THR A 191 -4.96 -6.26 -12.07
C THR A 191 -6.17 -6.58 -12.93
N ALA A 192 -6.96 -5.56 -13.30
CA ALA A 192 -8.20 -5.78 -14.05
C ALA A 192 -7.91 -6.16 -15.52
N GLY A 193 -8.71 -7.07 -16.07
CA GLY A 193 -8.50 -7.59 -17.43
C GLY A 193 -8.94 -6.66 -18.56
N ASP A 194 -9.83 -5.68 -18.30
CA ASP A 194 -10.45 -4.84 -19.33
C ASP A 194 -9.88 -3.41 -19.42
N ALA A 195 -9.08 -2.98 -18.44
CA ALA A 195 -8.60 -1.61 -18.30
C ALA A 195 -7.10 -1.57 -17.98
N ALA A 196 -6.41 -0.58 -18.55
CA ALA A 196 -4.98 -0.37 -18.36
C ALA A 196 -4.66 1.12 -18.33
N VAL A 197 -3.73 1.51 -17.46
CA VAL A 197 -3.15 2.86 -17.40
C VAL A 197 -1.70 2.76 -17.80
N ARG A 198 -1.31 3.48 -18.87
CA ARG A 198 0.03 3.42 -19.44
C ARG A 198 1.06 4.28 -18.70
N ARG A 199 0.61 5.37 -18.08
CA ARG A 199 1.43 6.33 -17.34
C ARG A 199 0.74 6.62 -16.02
N TRP A 200 1.25 6.07 -14.94
CA TRP A 200 0.58 6.15 -13.64
C TRP A 200 0.83 7.52 -13.00
N PRO A 201 -0.21 8.21 -12.48
CA PRO A 201 -0.04 9.53 -11.86
C PRO A 201 0.99 9.49 -10.72
N SER A 202 1.99 10.36 -10.80
CA SER A 202 3.22 10.28 -9.99
C SER A 202 3.75 11.62 -9.47
N GLY A 203 3.13 12.75 -9.83
CA GLY A 203 3.60 14.07 -9.38
C GLY A 203 3.50 14.31 -7.85
N GLY A 204 4.32 15.24 -7.35
CA GLY A 204 4.28 15.77 -5.96
C GLY A 204 4.33 17.31 -5.86
N GLU A 205 4.41 17.98 -7.01
CA GLU A 205 4.82 19.38 -7.21
C GLU A 205 3.82 20.41 -6.65
N HIS A 206 2.55 20.04 -6.47
CA HIS A 206 1.55 20.92 -5.84
C HIS A 206 1.92 21.22 -4.38
N TYR A 207 2.42 20.22 -3.65
CA TYR A 207 2.53 20.27 -2.19
C TYR A 207 3.95 20.15 -1.64
N ALA A 208 4.86 19.48 -2.35
CA ALA A 208 6.23 19.29 -1.91
C ALA A 208 7.24 19.90 -2.89
N THR A 209 8.35 20.38 -2.35
CA THR A 209 9.53 20.80 -3.12
C THR A 209 10.42 19.59 -3.40
N THR A 210 11.69 19.81 -3.77
CA THR A 210 12.66 18.74 -3.93
C THR A 210 13.49 18.51 -2.66
N MET A 211 14.11 17.34 -2.55
CA MET A 211 14.96 17.00 -1.41
C MET A 211 16.24 17.86 -1.39
N SER A 212 16.79 18.18 -2.56
CA SER A 212 17.91 19.13 -2.72
C SER A 212 17.60 20.53 -2.17
N SER A 213 16.35 20.99 -2.24
CA SER A 213 15.97 22.27 -1.61
C SER A 213 15.75 22.16 -0.11
N ALA A 214 15.24 21.02 0.38
CA ALA A 214 14.91 20.80 1.79
C ALA A 214 16.13 20.48 2.68
N VAL A 215 17.14 19.77 2.16
CA VAL A 215 18.23 19.19 2.96
C VAL A 215 18.97 20.22 3.81
N LYS A 216 19.16 21.45 3.31
CA LYS A 216 19.84 22.52 4.03
C LYS A 216 19.11 22.93 5.31
N ASP A 217 17.79 22.95 5.30
CA ASP A 217 16.98 23.33 6.45
C ASP A 217 16.80 22.18 7.44
N LEU A 218 16.79 20.92 6.96
CA LEU A 218 16.88 19.74 7.82
C LEU A 218 18.20 19.74 8.61
N LEU A 219 19.32 19.99 7.93
CA LEU A 219 20.64 20.17 8.57
C LEU A 219 20.63 21.33 9.59
N ALA A 220 19.98 22.47 9.26
CA ALA A 220 19.83 23.59 10.19
C ALA A 220 18.93 23.27 11.40
N GLY A 221 17.97 22.36 11.26
CA GLY A 221 17.21 21.77 12.37
C GLY A 221 18.00 20.79 13.23
N GLY A 222 19.18 20.35 12.78
CA GLY A 222 20.01 19.34 13.46
C GLY A 222 19.68 17.90 13.10
N TYR A 223 19.01 17.66 11.96
CA TYR A 223 18.89 16.32 11.38
C TYR A 223 20.21 15.92 10.71
N ASP A 224 20.58 14.65 10.87
CA ASP A 224 21.70 14.03 10.19
C ASP A 224 21.29 13.58 8.77
N CYS A 225 21.54 14.43 7.78
CA CYS A 225 21.15 14.25 6.37
C CYS A 225 22.36 14.31 5.41
N HIS A 226 22.69 13.17 4.80
CA HIS A 226 23.68 13.03 3.72
C HIS A 226 22.96 12.78 2.37
N TYR A 227 22.20 13.76 1.90
CA TYR A 227 21.55 13.70 0.59
C TYR A 227 22.42 14.33 -0.50
N PRO A 228 22.59 13.70 -1.68
CA PRO A 228 22.15 12.35 -2.05
C PRO A 228 23.10 11.26 -1.52
N PRO A 229 22.65 10.00 -1.35
CA PRO A 229 21.33 9.46 -1.71
C PRO A 229 20.36 9.27 -0.52
N GLN A 230 20.68 9.75 0.68
CA GLN A 230 19.93 9.44 1.91
C GLN A 230 18.48 9.95 1.89
N THR A 231 17.50 9.04 1.96
CA THR A 231 16.05 9.32 2.01
C THR A 231 15.44 9.27 3.42
N ASN A 232 16.25 8.98 4.45
CA ASN A 232 15.84 8.98 5.85
C ASN A 232 16.88 9.71 6.70
N CYS A 233 16.55 10.87 7.27
CA CYS A 233 17.40 11.60 8.21
C CYS A 233 16.95 11.40 9.66
N ASN A 234 17.90 11.29 10.59
CA ASN A 234 17.61 11.13 12.02
C ASN A 234 18.05 12.36 12.82
N ARG A 235 17.32 12.70 13.89
CA ARG A 235 17.64 13.76 14.83
C ARG A 235 17.88 13.17 16.22
N VAL A 236 19.15 12.85 16.49
CA VAL A 236 19.62 12.19 17.72
C VAL A 236 19.18 12.90 19.01
N GLN A 237 19.01 14.22 18.95
CA GLN A 237 18.64 15.07 20.10
C GLN A 237 17.19 14.89 20.58
N SER A 238 16.28 14.46 19.70
CA SER A 238 14.84 14.35 19.99
C SER A 238 14.24 12.97 19.68
N ASN A 239 15.06 12.01 19.25
CA ASN A 239 14.61 10.77 18.56
C ASN A 239 13.66 11.06 17.39
N GLY A 240 13.77 12.24 16.78
CA GLY A 240 13.03 12.61 15.58
C GLY A 240 13.59 11.89 14.35
N TYR A 241 12.74 11.66 13.36
CA TYR A 241 13.13 11.13 12.05
C TYR A 241 12.43 11.95 10.95
N PHE A 242 13.00 11.95 9.75
CA PHE A 242 12.42 12.53 8.55
C PHE A 242 12.72 11.61 7.36
N GLN A 243 11.71 10.91 6.87
CA GLN A 243 11.75 9.95 5.78
C GLN A 243 11.01 10.50 4.56
N VAL A 244 11.49 10.20 3.35
CA VAL A 244 10.84 10.60 2.10
C VAL A 244 10.81 9.47 1.08
N THR A 245 9.71 9.40 0.30
CA THR A 245 9.76 8.77 -1.02
C THR A 245 10.06 9.83 -2.06
N LEU A 246 10.97 9.54 -2.98
CA LEU A 246 11.40 10.46 -4.02
C LEU A 246 11.08 9.89 -5.40
N ARG A 247 10.73 10.78 -6.32
CA ARG A 247 10.84 10.56 -7.76
C ARG A 247 11.99 11.45 -8.24
N GLU A 248 13.15 10.84 -8.45
CA GLU A 248 14.42 11.55 -8.65
C GLU A 248 14.77 12.46 -7.44
N ASP A 249 14.62 13.78 -7.58
CA ASP A 249 14.79 14.78 -6.51
C ASP A 249 13.44 15.24 -5.92
N GLN A 250 12.33 15.06 -6.65
CA GLN A 250 11.00 15.50 -6.23
C GLN A 250 10.47 14.64 -5.07
N ILE A 251 10.06 15.28 -3.97
CA ILE A 251 9.44 14.59 -2.84
C ILE A 251 8.01 14.19 -3.21
N ILE A 252 7.67 12.92 -2.96
CA ILE A 252 6.35 12.35 -3.20
C ILE A 252 5.59 12.11 -1.89
N THR A 253 6.26 11.57 -0.87
CA THR A 253 5.77 11.61 0.51
C THR A 253 6.88 12.07 1.44
N ALA A 254 6.49 12.73 2.52
CA ALA A 254 7.35 12.97 3.68
C ALA A 254 6.68 12.39 4.93
N ARG A 255 7.41 11.61 5.71
CA ARG A 255 7.00 11.07 7.01
C ARG A 255 7.97 11.56 8.09
N PHE A 256 7.48 12.07 9.21
CA PHE A 256 8.34 12.49 10.33
C PHE A 256 7.62 12.36 11.66
N GLY A 257 8.39 12.08 12.72
CA GLY A 257 7.90 11.95 14.08
C GLY A 257 8.29 13.15 14.95
N ILE A 258 7.35 13.69 15.73
CA ILE A 258 7.59 14.77 16.69
C ILE A 258 6.91 14.50 18.03
N GLY A 259 7.62 14.74 19.13
CA GLY A 259 7.04 14.74 20.48
C GLY A 259 6.23 16.00 20.76
N SER A 260 5.20 15.89 21.57
CA SER A 260 4.47 17.00 22.18
C SER A 260 4.37 16.74 23.68
N LEU A 261 4.79 17.72 24.49
CA LEU A 261 4.59 17.75 25.93
C LEU A 261 3.66 18.94 26.23
N ILE A 262 2.53 18.64 26.84
CA ILE A 262 1.53 19.61 27.30
C ILE A 262 1.56 19.57 28.83
N GLU A 263 2.10 20.63 29.44
CA GLU A 263 2.10 20.82 30.89
C GLU A 263 1.09 21.91 31.26
N ALA A 264 0.19 21.64 32.20
CA ALA A 264 -0.87 22.57 32.62
C ALA A 264 -1.62 23.24 31.45
N GLY A 265 -1.94 22.45 30.42
CA GLY A 265 -2.61 22.91 29.19
C GLY A 265 -1.75 23.74 28.23
N ARG A 266 -0.43 23.75 28.36
CA ARG A 266 0.50 24.49 27.48
C ARG A 266 1.53 23.57 26.82
N GLN A 267 1.55 23.59 25.48
CA GLN A 267 2.60 22.97 24.67
C GLN A 267 3.97 23.59 24.96
N ARG A 268 4.96 22.77 25.32
CA ARG A 268 6.34 23.22 25.63
C ARG A 268 7.25 23.35 24.41
N HIS A 269 7.03 22.51 23.40
CA HIS A 269 7.89 22.42 22.22
C HIS A 269 7.09 22.77 20.94
N PRO A 270 7.17 24.00 20.41
CA PRO A 270 6.57 24.37 19.12
C PRO A 270 7.32 23.71 17.95
N LEU A 271 6.69 23.62 16.79
CA LEU A 271 7.25 22.93 15.60
C LEU A 271 8.51 23.64 15.08
N SER A 272 8.64 24.93 15.34
CA SER A 272 9.83 25.74 15.04
C SER A 272 11.10 25.31 15.81
N GLN A 273 11.00 24.43 16.82
CA GLN A 273 12.18 23.81 17.45
C GLN A 273 12.68 22.55 16.72
N GLU A 274 11.82 21.90 15.92
CA GLU A 274 12.21 20.80 15.01
C GLU A 274 12.60 21.35 13.63
N PHE A 275 11.83 22.34 13.12
CA PHE A 275 12.02 22.97 11.82
C PHE A 275 12.16 24.50 11.96
N PRO A 276 13.38 25.02 12.20
CA PRO A 276 13.60 26.45 12.48
C PRO A 276 13.13 27.42 11.39
N HIS A 277 13.13 26.99 10.13
CA HIS A 277 12.64 27.75 8.98
C HIS A 277 11.22 27.33 8.52
N GLY A 278 10.54 26.51 9.31
CA GLY A 278 9.28 25.85 8.96
C GLY A 278 9.47 24.66 8.03
N LEU A 279 8.35 24.11 7.54
CA LEU A 279 8.33 22.93 6.66
C LEU A 279 8.72 23.33 5.23
N THR A 280 9.99 23.64 4.98
CA THR A 280 10.49 24.14 3.69
C THR A 280 10.53 23.09 2.58
N PHE A 281 10.41 21.81 2.94
CA PHE A 281 10.11 20.71 2.01
C PHE A 281 8.69 20.77 1.42
N LEU A 282 7.83 21.68 1.90
CA LEU A 282 6.51 21.96 1.35
C LEU A 282 6.52 23.24 0.50
N THR A 283 5.66 23.29 -0.52
CA THR A 283 5.42 24.50 -1.30
C THR A 283 4.80 25.60 -0.44
N ASP A 284 5.02 26.87 -0.79
CA ASP A 284 4.52 28.01 -0.01
C ASP A 284 2.99 28.02 0.15
N ALA A 285 2.26 27.50 -0.85
CA ALA A 285 0.80 27.39 -0.83
C ALA A 285 0.27 26.38 0.20
N VAL A 286 1.09 25.40 0.59
CA VAL A 286 0.70 24.30 1.49
C VAL A 286 1.36 24.44 2.87
N ARG A 287 2.56 25.02 2.95
CA ARG A 287 3.38 25.12 4.18
C ARG A 287 2.62 25.68 5.38
N GLY A 288 1.94 26.82 5.21
CA GLY A 288 1.17 27.47 6.28
C GLY A 288 0.03 26.60 6.81
N PRO A 289 -0.97 26.26 5.98
CA PRO A 289 -2.12 25.44 6.39
C PRO A 289 -1.75 24.08 7.00
N VAL A 290 -0.70 23.43 6.51
CA VAL A 290 -0.23 22.14 7.07
C VAL A 290 0.47 22.34 8.42
N THR A 291 1.29 23.39 8.58
CA THR A 291 1.89 23.77 9.87
C THR A 291 0.81 24.04 10.91
N GLU A 292 -0.23 24.80 10.56
CA GLU A 292 -1.36 25.10 11.45
C GLU A 292 -2.12 23.83 11.88
N ARG A 293 -2.36 22.90 10.94
CA ARG A 293 -3.00 21.60 11.24
C ARG A 293 -2.16 20.75 12.19
N ILE A 294 -0.85 20.68 11.98
CA ILE A 294 0.08 19.93 12.84
C ILE A 294 0.09 20.52 14.25
N GLU A 295 0.26 21.84 14.37
CA GLU A 295 0.27 22.50 15.68
C GLU A 295 -1.10 22.43 16.38
N GLN A 296 -2.22 22.35 15.64
CA GLN A 296 -3.53 22.03 16.23
C GLN A 296 -3.53 20.62 16.83
N ALA A 297 -3.17 19.60 16.04
CA ALA A 297 -3.11 18.22 16.51
C ALA A 297 -2.16 18.04 17.71
N ARG A 298 -1.05 18.78 17.77
CA ARG A 298 -0.11 18.78 18.91
C ARG A 298 -0.65 19.40 20.18
N ARG A 299 -1.47 20.46 20.08
CA ARG A 299 -2.14 21.11 21.22
C ARG A 299 -3.29 20.28 21.78
N GLU A 300 -3.94 19.50 20.93
CA GLU A 300 -5.07 18.63 21.30
C GLU A 300 -4.63 17.18 21.61
N GLY A 301 -3.39 16.81 21.24
CA GLY A 301 -2.90 15.44 21.24
C GLY A 301 -3.72 14.50 20.35
N THR A 302 -4.36 15.00 19.29
CA THR A 302 -5.36 14.26 18.48
C THR A 302 -4.77 13.72 17.18
N SER A 303 -5.25 12.56 16.74
CA SER A 303 -5.04 12.09 15.37
C SER A 303 -5.83 12.94 14.37
N PHE A 304 -5.35 13.01 13.13
CA PHE A 304 -6.05 13.61 11.99
C PHE A 304 -5.79 12.81 10.71
N ALA A 305 -6.81 12.65 9.88
CA ALA A 305 -6.67 12.17 8.51
C ALA A 305 -7.56 13.04 7.61
N GLY A 306 -6.97 13.68 6.61
CA GLY A 306 -7.73 14.60 5.76
C GLY A 306 -6.93 15.27 4.67
N ILE A 307 -7.58 16.20 3.97
CA ILE A 307 -6.97 17.02 2.92
C ILE A 307 -6.79 18.45 3.45
N VAL A 308 -5.56 18.95 3.38
CA VAL A 308 -5.18 20.32 3.80
C VAL A 308 -4.54 21.02 2.61
N ALA A 309 -5.11 22.15 2.18
CA ALA A 309 -4.65 22.93 1.02
C ALA A 309 -4.46 22.13 -0.30
N GLY A 310 -5.20 21.02 -0.48
CA GLY A 310 -5.02 20.11 -1.62
C GLY A 310 -3.89 19.08 -1.44
N THR A 311 -3.56 18.74 -0.20
CA THR A 311 -2.54 17.75 0.18
C THR A 311 -3.11 16.74 1.15
N VAL A 312 -2.86 15.46 0.97
CA VAL A 312 -3.15 14.44 1.99
C VAL A 312 -2.26 14.71 3.20
N VAL A 313 -2.86 14.84 4.39
CA VAL A 313 -2.15 14.95 5.66
C VAL A 313 -2.73 13.92 6.63
N ILE A 314 -1.85 13.07 7.14
CA ILE A 314 -2.11 12.11 8.19
C ILE A 314 -1.28 12.50 9.42
N ILE A 315 -1.89 12.40 10.58
CA ILE A 315 -1.28 12.59 11.89
C ILE A 315 -1.82 11.48 12.78
N ASP A 316 -0.95 10.59 13.21
CA ASP A 316 -1.26 9.56 14.20
C ASP A 316 -0.63 9.98 15.52
N ALA A 317 -1.44 10.12 16.57
CA ALA A 317 -1.02 10.61 17.88
C ALA A 317 -1.08 9.50 18.93
N ASP A 318 0.05 8.94 19.30
CA ASP A 318 0.16 7.93 20.37
C ASP A 318 0.28 8.68 21.71
N ARG A 319 -0.63 8.44 22.67
CA ARG A 319 -0.70 9.20 23.92
C ARG A 319 -0.04 8.45 25.08
N GLY A 320 0.91 9.11 25.73
CA GLY A 320 1.46 8.71 27.02
C GLY A 320 0.75 9.45 28.16
N ALA A 321 0.32 8.72 29.18
CA ALA A 321 -0.10 9.31 30.44
C ALA A 321 1.12 9.86 31.21
N VAL A 322 1.00 11.06 31.76
CA VAL A 322 1.90 11.65 32.76
C VAL A 322 1.07 11.90 34.03
N ASP A 323 1.73 12.05 35.18
CA ASP A 323 1.04 12.33 36.44
C ASP A 323 0.20 13.62 36.37
N GLY A 324 -1.08 13.55 36.73
CA GLY A 324 -1.99 14.70 36.79
C GLY A 324 -2.74 14.98 35.48
N ASP A 325 -2.84 16.27 35.13
CA ASP A 325 -3.51 16.75 33.90
C ASP A 325 -2.54 16.89 32.70
N ASP A 326 -1.28 16.45 32.86
CA ASP A 326 -0.24 16.61 31.86
C ASP A 326 -0.29 15.50 30.80
N LEU A 327 -0.08 15.86 29.53
CA LEU A 327 -0.15 14.95 28.38
C LEU A 327 1.18 14.91 27.65
N VAL A 328 1.69 13.70 27.39
CA VAL A 328 2.68 13.46 26.34
C VAL A 328 1.97 12.81 25.15
N ALA A 329 2.22 13.33 23.96
CA ALA A 329 1.80 12.69 22.71
C ALA A 329 3.00 12.59 21.77
N TYR A 330 3.22 11.43 21.17
CA TYR A 330 4.10 11.30 20.01
C TYR A 330 3.25 11.38 18.75
N LEU A 331 3.64 12.21 17.79
CA LEU A 331 2.89 12.41 16.55
C LEU A 331 3.70 11.92 15.36
N SER A 332 3.27 10.81 14.77
CA SER A 332 3.74 10.32 13.48
C SER A 332 2.95 11.01 12.37
N ILE A 333 3.62 11.83 11.57
CA ILE A 333 3.00 12.68 10.55
C ILE A 333 3.41 12.21 9.17
N GLN A 334 2.46 12.05 8.26
CA GLN A 334 2.69 11.80 6.83
C GLN A 334 2.04 12.90 6.00
N ILE A 335 2.79 13.44 5.03
CA ILE A 335 2.32 14.44 4.08
C ILE A 335 2.49 13.88 2.66
N GLY A 336 1.44 14.02 1.85
CA GLY A 336 1.27 13.29 0.60
C GLY A 336 0.74 11.86 0.82
N ALA A 337 0.30 11.22 -0.25
CA ALA A 337 0.02 9.78 -0.28
C ALA A 337 1.17 9.07 -1.02
N PRO A 338 1.55 7.82 -0.68
CA PRO A 338 2.57 7.10 -1.44
C PRO A 338 2.16 6.92 -2.91
N LEU A 339 3.10 6.47 -3.75
CA LEU A 339 2.74 5.97 -5.07
C LEU A 339 1.95 4.65 -4.92
N ALA A 340 1.24 4.26 -5.96
CA ALA A 340 0.64 2.94 -6.03
C ALA A 340 1.76 1.90 -6.20
N ALA A 341 1.64 0.75 -5.51
CA ALA A 341 2.68 -0.29 -5.46
C ALA A 341 4.07 0.17 -4.96
N THR A 342 4.14 1.25 -4.15
CA THR A 342 5.32 1.52 -3.31
C THR A 342 4.96 1.25 -1.85
N LEU A 343 5.78 0.45 -1.17
CA LEU A 343 5.61 0.17 0.27
C LEU A 343 5.47 1.47 1.08
N PRO A 344 4.63 1.48 2.14
CA PRO A 344 4.63 2.56 3.12
C PRO A 344 6.04 2.77 3.71
N LEU A 345 6.38 4.03 4.03
CA LEU A 345 7.62 4.42 4.73
C LEU A 345 7.53 4.09 6.22
#